data_AF-A0A6L7I542-F1
#
_entry.id   AF-A0A6L7I542-F1
#
_cell.length_a   1.000
_cell.length_b   1.000
_cell.length_c   1.000
_cell.angle_alpha   90.00
_cell.angle_beta   90.00
_cell.angle_gamma   90.00
#
_symmetry.space_group_name_H-M   'P 1'
#
loop_
_entity.id
_entity.type
_entity.pdbx_description
1 polymer ?
#
loop_
_entity_poly.entity_id
_entity_poly.type
_entity_poly.pdbx_seq_one_letter_code
_entity_poly.pdbx_strand_id
1 'polypeptide(L)'
;MMKADVIPTVRSLLAQNAISVSGDKTLITRLSSVLSFKEYYVKPDFTCDIATKNWSHELNALLSLTDSINRPITKQVLYSIELLPERFTLTAHIHNATGCDHKTIYTKRTPNLKQLGHTFNALYRRLDESQQFVICRHCRRLVAAELCNDDACCCAETNARANKQNAHQPCLATFKQTFDTDLVDRISRTGDAVSVFKDEDQIKFYVRSTAWPLPYECYTYDRVIDTLPLSATPDEVNALRLKLEREQKYPTPCYHCEAVCDEGEAMGLASFVDFETDALVCYGCASKHYGVVY
;
A
#
# COMPACT_ATOMS: atom_id res chain seq x y z
N MET A 1 12.56 -16.21 7.16
CA MET A 1 11.68 -15.06 7.40
C MET A 1 10.72 -15.01 6.23
N MET A 2 9.42 -15.24 6.44
CA MET A 2 8.42 -15.22 5.36
C MET A 2 8.53 -13.93 4.55
N LYS A 3 8.50 -14.04 3.23
CA LYS A 3 8.45 -12.85 2.35
C LYS A 3 7.13 -12.12 2.55
N ALA A 4 7.15 -10.79 2.70
CA ALA A 4 5.95 -9.98 2.90
C ALA A 4 4.91 -10.12 1.77
N ASP A 5 5.37 -10.52 0.58
CA ASP A 5 4.62 -10.66 -0.68
C ASP A 5 3.45 -11.65 -0.60
N VAL A 6 3.45 -12.55 0.38
CA VAL A 6 2.40 -13.56 0.51
C VAL A 6 1.36 -13.19 1.58
N ILE A 7 1.47 -12.06 2.26
CA ILE A 7 0.52 -11.69 3.31
C ILE A 7 -0.57 -10.79 2.72
N PRO A 8 -1.87 -11.02 2.99
CA PRO A 8 -2.95 -10.10 2.60
C PRO A 8 -2.71 -8.68 3.12
N THR A 9 -2.95 -7.66 2.29
CA THR A 9 -2.91 -6.25 2.74
C THR A 9 -4.16 -5.88 3.52
N VAL A 10 -4.08 -4.87 4.38
CA VAL A 10 -5.26 -4.34 5.09
C VAL A 10 -6.36 -3.92 4.11
N ARG A 11 -6.00 -3.29 2.99
CA ARG A 11 -6.96 -2.97 1.91
C ARG A 11 -7.68 -4.19 1.37
N SER A 12 -6.95 -5.26 1.03
CA SER A 12 -7.57 -6.49 0.52
C SER A 12 -8.51 -7.13 1.55
N LEU A 13 -8.15 -7.08 2.84
CA LEU A 13 -8.98 -7.57 3.95
C LEU A 13 -10.27 -6.75 4.09
N LEU A 14 -10.19 -5.43 3.98
CA LEU A 14 -11.35 -4.53 4.06
C LEU A 14 -12.27 -4.70 2.85
N ALA A 15 -11.71 -4.69 1.62
CA ALA A 15 -12.47 -4.82 0.38
C ALA A 15 -13.28 -6.13 0.33
N GLN A 16 -12.72 -7.17 0.94
CA GLN A 16 -13.32 -8.50 0.99
C GLN A 16 -13.99 -8.79 2.31
N ASN A 17 -14.30 -7.76 3.11
CA ASN A 17 -15.17 -7.94 4.26
C ASN A 17 -14.62 -8.97 5.28
N ALA A 18 -13.30 -9.11 5.32
CA ALA A 18 -12.58 -10.14 6.07
C ALA A 18 -12.24 -9.72 7.50
N ILE A 19 -12.68 -8.53 7.91
CA ILE A 19 -12.50 -7.98 9.25
C ILE A 19 -13.89 -7.82 9.88
N SER A 20 -14.04 -8.25 11.12
CA SER A 20 -15.15 -7.87 11.99
C SER A 20 -14.64 -6.86 13.01
N VAL A 21 -15.46 -5.86 13.36
CA VAL A 21 -15.09 -4.88 14.38
C VAL A 21 -16.19 -4.78 15.44
N SER A 22 -15.82 -4.58 16.70
CA SER A 22 -16.75 -4.40 17.81
C SER A 22 -16.22 -3.40 18.83
N GLY A 23 -17.11 -2.91 19.70
CA GLY A 23 -16.76 -1.96 20.77
C GLY A 23 -17.32 -0.55 20.56
N ASP A 24 -16.59 0.46 21.03
CA ASP A 24 -17.00 1.87 21.02
C ASP A 24 -17.05 2.44 19.60
N LYS A 25 -18.21 2.95 19.20
CA LYS A 25 -18.44 3.47 17.84
C LYS A 25 -17.52 4.64 17.48
N THR A 26 -17.18 5.51 18.44
CA THR A 26 -16.30 6.65 18.19
C THR A 26 -14.88 6.18 17.89
N LEU A 27 -14.39 5.18 18.62
CA LEU A 27 -13.09 4.56 18.37
C LEU A 27 -13.06 3.84 17.03
N ILE A 28 -14.14 3.13 16.67
CA ILE A 28 -14.27 2.45 15.37
C ILE A 28 -14.21 3.45 14.22
N THR A 29 -14.98 4.54 14.28
CA THR A 29 -14.95 5.59 13.24
C THR A 29 -13.56 6.19 13.11
N ARG A 30 -12.89 6.50 14.23
CA ARG A 30 -11.52 7.05 14.19
C ARG A 30 -10.51 6.07 13.62
N LEU A 31 -10.56 4.79 13.98
CA LEU A 31 -9.71 3.77 13.38
C LEU A 31 -10.00 3.65 11.88
N SER A 32 -11.27 3.65 11.48
CA SER A 32 -11.67 3.61 10.07
C SER A 32 -11.03 4.74 9.28
N SER A 33 -11.05 5.97 9.78
CA SER A 33 -10.37 7.11 9.13
C SER A 33 -8.87 6.91 8.98
N VAL A 34 -8.21 6.32 9.99
CA VAL A 34 -6.77 5.99 9.92
C VAL A 34 -6.50 4.93 8.87
N LEU A 35 -7.32 3.87 8.80
CA LEU A 35 -7.18 2.82 7.79
C LEU A 35 -7.41 3.38 6.38
N SER A 36 -8.48 4.15 6.17
CA SER A 36 -8.75 4.78 4.87
C SER A 36 -7.61 5.69 4.45
N PHE A 37 -7.02 6.47 5.37
CA PHE A 37 -5.86 7.31 5.08
C PHE A 37 -4.61 6.50 4.72
N LYS A 38 -4.35 5.39 5.42
CA LYS A 38 -3.19 4.52 5.17
C LYS A 38 -3.29 3.73 3.87
N GLU A 39 -4.49 3.35 3.48
CA GLU A 39 -4.78 2.64 2.23
C GLU A 39 -5.15 3.57 1.06
N TYR A 40 -5.05 4.89 1.27
CA TYR A 40 -5.39 5.88 0.26
C TYR A 40 -4.32 5.91 -0.83
N TYR A 41 -4.68 5.41 -2.01
CA TYR A 41 -3.91 5.61 -3.23
C TYR A 41 -4.78 6.33 -4.25
N VAL A 42 -4.29 7.47 -4.72
CA VAL A 42 -4.87 8.19 -5.86
C VAL A 42 -4.35 7.52 -7.12
N LYS A 43 -5.21 7.23 -8.08
CA LYS A 43 -4.77 6.82 -9.41
C LYS A 43 -3.95 7.99 -9.99
N PRO A 44 -2.64 7.80 -10.22
CA PRO A 44 -1.79 8.88 -10.66
C PRO A 44 -2.23 9.40 -12.03
N ASP A 45 -2.18 10.72 -12.21
CA ASP A 45 -2.39 11.36 -13.51
C ASP A 45 -1.04 11.58 -14.16
N PHE A 46 -0.74 10.75 -15.16
CA PHE A 46 0.56 10.73 -15.82
C PHE A 46 0.72 11.76 -16.93
N THR A 47 -0.36 12.46 -17.30
CA THR A 47 -0.39 13.31 -18.50
C THR A 47 -0.59 14.77 -18.17
N CYS A 48 0.06 15.64 -18.93
CA CYS A 48 -0.17 17.07 -18.92
C CYS A 48 -1.08 17.46 -20.11
N ASP A 49 -2.17 16.72 -20.34
CA ASP A 49 -3.12 17.03 -21.42
C ASP A 49 -4.23 17.95 -20.89
N ILE A 50 -4.11 19.23 -21.23
CA ILE A 50 -5.07 20.30 -20.86
C ILE A 50 -6.48 20.03 -21.42
N ALA A 51 -6.57 19.24 -22.50
CA ALA A 51 -7.80 19.07 -23.28
C ALA A 51 -8.80 18.04 -22.72
N THR A 52 -8.41 17.16 -21.79
CA THR A 52 -9.27 16.04 -21.36
C THR A 52 -9.25 15.83 -19.86
N LYS A 53 -9.59 16.85 -19.07
CA LYS A 53 -9.79 16.69 -17.62
C LYS A 53 -11.13 16.02 -17.30
N ASN A 54 -11.20 14.71 -17.48
CA ASN A 54 -12.10 13.90 -16.68
C ASN A 54 -11.38 13.56 -15.38
N TRP A 55 -11.79 14.23 -14.31
CA TRP A 55 -11.36 13.96 -12.95
C TRP A 55 -11.83 12.56 -12.57
N SER A 56 -11.08 11.51 -12.91
CA SER A 56 -11.30 10.19 -12.34
C SER A 56 -10.76 10.18 -10.92
N HIS A 57 -11.38 10.97 -10.04
CA HIS A 57 -11.37 10.72 -8.63
C HIS A 57 -12.25 9.50 -8.38
N GLU A 58 -11.75 8.31 -8.72
CA GLU A 58 -12.23 7.11 -8.03
C GLU A 58 -11.72 7.22 -6.60
N LEU A 59 -12.43 8.03 -5.81
CA LEU A 59 -12.43 7.89 -4.37
C LEU A 59 -12.73 6.42 -4.13
N ASN A 60 -11.74 5.67 -3.62
CA ASN A 60 -12.00 4.44 -2.91
C ASN A 60 -12.78 4.80 -1.63
N ALA A 61 -14.03 5.24 -1.79
CA ALA A 61 -14.99 5.55 -0.74
C ALA A 61 -15.50 4.27 -0.04
N LEU A 62 -14.86 3.11 -0.29
CA LEU A 62 -15.44 1.79 -0.09
C LEU A 62 -14.85 1.01 1.09
N LEU A 63 -13.87 1.56 1.81
CA LEU A 63 -13.17 0.82 2.87
C LEU A 63 -13.46 1.45 4.24
N SER A 64 -14.68 1.28 4.71
CA SER A 64 -15.10 1.66 6.06
C SER A 64 -15.23 0.44 6.98
N LEU A 65 -14.68 0.53 8.19
CA LEU A 65 -14.92 -0.47 9.23
C LEU A 65 -16.34 -0.40 9.79
N THR A 66 -17.08 0.69 9.56
CA THR A 66 -18.46 0.81 10.07
C THR A 66 -19.38 -0.29 9.54
N ASP A 67 -19.15 -0.73 8.31
CA ASP A 67 -19.94 -1.80 7.67
C ASP A 67 -19.52 -3.19 8.16
N SER A 68 -18.48 -3.25 9.00
CA SER A 68 -17.94 -4.46 9.60
C SER A 68 -18.33 -4.63 11.07
N ILE A 69 -19.18 -3.74 11.61
CA ILE A 69 -19.57 -3.77 13.03
C ILE A 69 -20.36 -5.05 13.36
N ASN A 70 -19.90 -5.79 14.36
CA ASN A 70 -20.52 -7.00 14.90
C ASN A 70 -20.85 -8.05 13.84
N ARG A 71 -20.05 -8.09 12.77
CA ARG A 71 -20.21 -9.09 11.72
C ARG A 71 -19.99 -10.49 12.29
N PRO A 72 -20.85 -11.48 11.98
CA PRO A 72 -20.70 -12.83 12.46
C PRO A 72 -19.38 -13.44 11.96
N ILE A 73 -18.71 -14.20 12.84
CA ILE A 73 -17.48 -14.90 12.50
C ILE A 73 -17.84 -16.07 11.58
N THR A 74 -17.54 -15.90 10.29
CA THR A 74 -17.73 -16.89 9.24
C THR A 74 -16.38 -17.19 8.60
N LYS A 75 -16.30 -18.18 7.72
CA LYS A 75 -15.06 -18.49 6.97
C LYS A 75 -14.51 -17.32 6.14
N GLN A 76 -15.32 -16.27 5.89
CA GLN A 76 -14.88 -15.03 5.25
C GLN A 76 -14.17 -14.08 6.23
N VAL A 77 -14.54 -14.10 7.52
CA VAL A 77 -14.00 -13.22 8.55
C VAL A 77 -12.72 -13.82 9.11
N LEU A 78 -11.60 -13.22 8.71
CA LEU A 78 -10.26 -13.66 9.08
C LEU A 78 -9.77 -13.01 10.38
N TYR A 79 -10.19 -11.78 10.64
CA TYR A 79 -9.77 -11.01 11.81
C TYR A 79 -10.95 -10.36 12.54
N SER A 80 -10.84 -10.23 13.86
CA SER A 80 -11.70 -9.36 14.65
C SER A 80 -10.89 -8.31 15.39
N ILE A 81 -11.37 -7.07 15.36
CA ILE A 81 -10.84 -5.93 16.10
C ILE A 81 -11.87 -5.51 17.16
N GLU A 82 -11.50 -5.61 18.42
CA GLU A 82 -12.31 -5.14 19.54
C GLU A 82 -11.71 -3.84 20.08
N LEU A 83 -12.49 -2.76 20.10
CA LEU A 83 -12.08 -1.43 20.57
C LEU A 83 -12.89 -0.99 21.77
N LEU A 84 -12.44 -1.34 22.98
CA LEU A 84 -13.01 -0.87 24.24
C LEU A 84 -12.09 0.19 24.88
N PRO A 85 -12.64 1.18 25.62
CA PRO A 85 -11.83 2.18 26.32
C PRO A 85 -10.74 1.58 27.22
N GLU A 86 -10.97 0.39 27.77
CA GLU A 86 -10.06 -0.31 28.67
C GLU A 86 -9.11 -1.26 27.92
N ARG A 87 -9.44 -1.67 26.69
CA ARG A 87 -8.69 -2.67 25.94
C ARG A 87 -8.94 -2.62 24.44
N PHE A 88 -7.86 -2.58 23.66
CA PHE A 88 -7.91 -2.90 22.22
C PHE A 88 -7.36 -4.30 21.99
N THR A 89 -8.05 -5.09 21.17
CA THR A 89 -7.66 -6.47 20.83
C THR A 89 -7.75 -6.69 19.33
N LEU A 90 -6.75 -7.34 18.74
CA LEU A 90 -6.78 -7.90 17.38
C LEU A 90 -6.64 -9.41 17.48
N THR A 91 -7.59 -10.14 16.91
CA THR A 91 -7.66 -11.61 16.93
C THR A 91 -7.76 -12.15 15.52
N ALA A 92 -7.01 -13.20 15.19
CA ALA A 92 -7.21 -14.00 13.99
C ALA A 92 -8.14 -15.18 14.24
N HIS A 93 -8.94 -15.51 13.23
CA HIS A 93 -9.90 -16.60 13.21
C HIS A 93 -9.45 -17.67 12.23
N ILE A 94 -8.85 -18.74 12.74
CA ILE A 94 -8.33 -19.83 11.91
C ILE A 94 -9.40 -20.92 11.88
N HIS A 95 -10.10 -21.02 10.75
CA HIS A 95 -11.14 -22.04 10.58
C HIS A 95 -10.52 -23.38 10.22
N ASN A 96 -10.84 -24.42 10.98
CA ASN A 96 -10.35 -25.78 10.79
C ASN A 96 -11.51 -26.79 10.62
N ALA A 97 -11.22 -28.10 10.61
CA ALA A 97 -12.20 -29.15 10.37
C ALA A 97 -13.25 -29.23 11.49
N THR A 98 -12.79 -28.89 12.69
CA THR A 98 -13.47 -29.12 13.97
C THR A 98 -14.09 -27.83 14.53
N GLY A 99 -13.78 -26.67 13.97
CA GLY A 99 -14.25 -25.38 14.48
C GLY A 99 -13.42 -24.18 14.02
N CYS A 100 -13.24 -23.23 14.92
CA CYS A 100 -12.51 -21.99 14.71
C CYS A 100 -11.55 -21.76 15.88
N ASP A 101 -10.26 -21.72 15.59
CA ASP A 101 -9.24 -21.37 16.57
C ASP A 101 -9.07 -19.85 16.59
N HIS A 102 -8.97 -19.29 17.80
CA HIS A 102 -8.86 -17.85 18.01
C HIS A 102 -7.47 -17.52 18.54
N LYS A 103 -6.72 -16.72 17.77
CA LYS A 103 -5.35 -16.34 18.14
C LYS A 103 -5.22 -14.84 18.28
N THR A 104 -4.93 -14.40 19.49
CA THR A 104 -4.70 -12.98 19.77
C THR A 104 -3.36 -12.55 19.21
N ILE A 105 -3.38 -11.59 18.28
CA ILE A 105 -2.19 -11.05 17.61
C ILE A 105 -1.68 -9.81 18.33
N TYR A 106 -2.60 -9.00 18.87
CA TYR A 106 -2.25 -7.77 19.54
C TYR A 106 -3.27 -7.46 20.63
N THR A 107 -2.76 -7.02 21.78
CA THR A 107 -3.57 -6.52 22.88
C THR A 107 -2.92 -5.26 23.45
N LYS A 108 -3.68 -4.17 23.53
CA LYS A 108 -3.32 -2.97 24.29
C LYS A 108 -4.28 -2.81 25.46
N ARG A 109 -3.77 -3.02 26.67
CA ARG A 109 -4.49 -2.69 27.90
C ARG A 109 -4.40 -1.19 28.16
N THR A 110 -5.48 -0.60 28.66
CA THR A 110 -5.60 0.81 29.04
C THR A 110 -5.01 1.76 27.98
N PRO A 111 -5.55 1.75 26.74
CA PRO A 111 -5.08 2.63 25.68
C PRO A 111 -5.22 4.10 26.09
N ASN A 112 -4.20 4.92 25.80
CA ASN A 112 -4.28 6.35 26.04
C ASN A 112 -5.21 6.99 25.01
N LEU A 113 -6.45 7.26 25.40
CA LEU A 113 -7.48 7.81 24.52
C LEU A 113 -7.17 9.23 24.02
N LYS A 114 -6.22 9.94 24.65
CA LYS A 114 -5.72 11.24 24.17
C LYS A 114 -4.65 11.10 23.08
N GLN A 115 -3.99 9.94 22.98
CA GLN A 115 -2.89 9.64 22.06
C GLN A 115 -3.17 8.38 21.22
N LEU A 116 -4.37 8.33 20.64
CA LEU A 116 -4.82 7.15 19.87
C LEU A 116 -3.98 6.88 18.61
N GLY A 117 -3.38 7.90 18.01
CA GLY A 117 -2.64 7.77 16.75
C GLY A 117 -1.54 6.70 16.79
N HIS A 118 -0.72 6.66 17.85
CA HIS A 118 0.31 5.63 18.01
C HIS A 118 -0.28 4.23 18.18
N THR A 119 -1.38 4.12 18.92
CA THR A 119 -2.03 2.83 19.17
C THR A 119 -2.69 2.29 17.90
N PHE A 120 -3.36 3.14 17.12
CA PHE A 120 -3.95 2.77 15.83
C PHE A 120 -2.89 2.44 14.79
N ASN A 121 -1.78 3.18 14.72
CA ASN A 121 -0.65 2.84 13.86
C ASN A 121 -0.04 1.47 14.22
N ALA A 122 0.07 1.16 15.52
CA ALA A 122 0.53 -0.15 15.95
C ALA A 122 -0.46 -1.26 15.56
N LEU A 123 -1.76 -1.03 15.71
CA LEU A 123 -2.80 -1.99 15.32
C LEU A 123 -2.79 -2.24 13.81
N TYR A 124 -2.73 -1.18 13.00
CA TYR A 124 -2.58 -1.24 11.55
C TYR A 124 -1.37 -2.09 11.16
N ARG A 125 -0.19 -1.78 11.71
CA ARG A 125 1.04 -2.53 11.41
C ARG A 125 0.90 -4.01 11.78
N ARG A 126 0.32 -4.33 12.94
CA ARG A 126 0.12 -5.72 13.38
C ARG A 126 -0.86 -6.49 12.51
N LEU A 127 -1.83 -5.81 11.91
CA LEU A 127 -2.74 -6.39 10.95
C LEU A 127 -2.06 -6.59 9.59
N ASP A 128 -1.36 -5.56 9.09
CA ASP A 128 -0.71 -5.59 7.77
C ASP A 128 0.46 -6.59 7.69
N GLU A 129 1.18 -6.78 8.80
CA GLU A 129 2.30 -7.72 8.91
C GLU A 129 1.86 -9.08 9.49
N SER A 130 0.55 -9.34 9.60
CA SER A 130 0.03 -10.52 10.27
C SER A 130 0.31 -11.81 9.49
N GLN A 131 1.25 -12.62 9.98
CA GLN A 131 1.58 -13.92 9.41
C GLN A 131 0.61 -15.04 9.81
N GLN A 132 -0.65 -14.74 10.16
CA GLN A 132 -1.62 -15.82 10.44
C GLN A 132 -2.20 -16.43 9.16
N PHE A 133 -2.28 -15.63 8.08
CA PHE A 133 -2.74 -16.07 6.78
C PHE A 133 -1.75 -15.68 5.70
N VAL A 134 -1.52 -16.58 4.75
CA VAL A 134 -0.62 -16.36 3.61
C VAL A 134 -1.21 -16.91 2.32
N ILE A 135 -0.83 -16.29 1.21
CA ILE A 135 -1.10 -16.75 -0.14
C ILE A 135 -0.07 -17.82 -0.49
N CYS A 136 -0.53 -19.04 -0.68
CA CYS A 136 0.30 -20.11 -1.18
C CYS A 136 0.78 -19.77 -2.60
N ARG A 137 2.10 -19.74 -2.82
CA ARG A 137 2.70 -19.40 -4.12
C ARG A 137 2.36 -20.39 -5.25
N HIS A 138 2.14 -21.65 -4.91
CA HIS A 138 1.85 -22.69 -5.89
C HIS A 138 0.38 -22.69 -6.32
N CYS A 139 -0.55 -22.69 -5.36
CA CYS A 139 -1.98 -22.74 -5.68
C CYS A 139 -2.65 -21.37 -5.78
N ARG A 140 -1.94 -20.28 -5.44
CA ARG A 140 -2.44 -18.90 -5.39
C ARG A 140 -3.72 -18.77 -4.58
N ARG A 141 -3.79 -19.47 -3.44
CA ARG A 141 -4.94 -19.38 -2.51
C ARG A 141 -4.49 -19.00 -1.13
N LEU A 142 -5.37 -18.32 -0.40
CA LEU A 142 -5.18 -17.99 0.99
C LEU A 142 -5.30 -19.24 1.89
N VAL A 143 -4.33 -19.41 2.78
CA VAL A 143 -4.26 -20.51 3.74
C VAL A 143 -3.76 -20.00 5.10
N ALA A 144 -4.09 -20.71 6.17
CA ALA A 144 -3.48 -20.46 7.48
C ALA A 144 -1.98 -20.77 7.43
N ALA A 145 -1.15 -19.86 7.94
CA ALA A 145 0.30 -19.93 7.79
C ALA A 145 0.94 -21.11 8.53
N GLU A 146 0.39 -21.50 9.68
CA GLU A 146 0.84 -22.67 10.43
C GLU A 146 0.70 -24.00 9.66
N LEU A 147 -0.09 -24.00 8.59
CA LEU A 147 -0.29 -25.14 7.71
C LEU A 147 0.55 -25.03 6.42
N CYS A 148 1.29 -23.94 6.26
CA CYS A 148 2.15 -23.65 5.11
C CYS A 148 3.60 -23.48 5.61
N ASN A 149 4.32 -24.60 5.78
CA ASN A 149 5.74 -24.55 6.15
C ASN A 149 6.58 -23.96 5.00
N ASP A 150 7.47 -23.03 5.35
CA ASP A 150 8.21 -22.08 4.49
C ASP A 150 9.01 -22.70 3.31
N ASP A 151 9.20 -24.02 3.24
CA ASP A 151 9.87 -24.73 2.14
C ASP A 151 9.15 -26.03 1.71
N ALA A 152 8.03 -26.39 2.35
CA ALA A 152 7.40 -27.70 2.22
C ALA A 152 5.98 -27.65 1.62
N CYS A 153 5.65 -26.59 0.90
CA CYS A 153 4.60 -26.70 -0.11
C CYS A 153 5.21 -27.44 -1.31
N CYS A 154 5.43 -28.76 -1.17
CA CYS A 154 6.18 -29.60 -2.10
C CYS A 154 5.58 -29.59 -3.51
N CYS A 155 6.03 -28.67 -4.34
CA CYS A 155 5.80 -28.63 -5.78
C CYS A 155 7.15 -28.39 -6.47
N ALA A 156 8.12 -29.25 -6.23
CA ALA A 156 9.25 -29.41 -7.15
C ALA A 156 8.81 -30.39 -8.24
N GLU A 157 8.34 -29.84 -9.36
CA GLU A 157 8.35 -30.57 -10.62
C GLU A 157 9.81 -30.81 -10.98
N THR A 158 10.34 -31.99 -10.67
CA THR A 158 11.06 -32.87 -11.61
C THR A 158 11.75 -34.03 -10.89
N ASN A 159 11.37 -35.23 -11.35
CA ASN A 159 12.08 -36.51 -11.32
C ASN A 159 11.65 -37.58 -10.29
N ALA A 160 10.72 -38.41 -10.78
CA ALA A 160 10.77 -39.87 -10.82
C ALA A 160 10.66 -40.70 -9.51
N ARG A 161 9.53 -41.43 -9.44
CA ARG A 161 9.34 -42.75 -8.79
C ARG A 161 9.24 -42.81 -7.26
N ALA A 162 8.45 -41.94 -6.66
CA ALA A 162 7.84 -42.23 -5.35
C ALA A 162 6.35 -41.86 -5.36
N ASN A 163 5.48 -42.90 -5.38
CA ASN A 163 4.05 -42.91 -5.05
C ASN A 163 3.21 -41.64 -5.33
N LYS A 164 2.67 -41.61 -6.55
CA LYS A 164 1.81 -40.58 -7.17
C LYS A 164 0.36 -40.46 -6.61
N GLN A 165 0.14 -40.60 -5.30
CA GLN A 165 -1.20 -40.37 -4.73
C GLN A 165 -1.27 -39.38 -3.56
N ASN A 166 -0.14 -38.98 -2.93
CA ASN A 166 -0.19 -38.21 -1.68
C ASN A 166 0.57 -36.87 -1.67
N ALA A 167 1.20 -36.44 -2.78
CA ALA A 167 2.04 -35.23 -2.79
C ALA A 167 1.26 -33.90 -2.91
N HIS A 168 -0.03 -33.93 -3.26
CA HIS A 168 -0.88 -32.72 -3.38
C HIS A 168 -1.93 -32.58 -2.26
N GLN A 169 -1.93 -33.48 -1.26
CA GLN A 169 -2.90 -33.42 -0.19
C GLN A 169 -2.82 -32.13 0.64
N PRO A 170 -1.64 -31.49 0.81
CA PRO A 170 -1.40 -30.14 1.29
C PRO A 170 -2.56 -29.15 1.20
N CYS A 171 -2.47 -28.36 0.14
CA CYS A 171 -3.44 -27.33 -0.20
C CYS A 171 -4.82 -27.90 -0.57
N LEU A 172 -4.98 -29.18 -0.90
CA LEU A 172 -6.31 -29.75 -1.21
C LEU A 172 -7.08 -30.16 0.04
N ALA A 173 -6.39 -30.57 1.11
CA ALA A 173 -6.96 -30.97 2.41
C ALA A 173 -6.85 -29.88 3.49
N THR A 174 -6.06 -28.83 3.25
CA THR A 174 -5.82 -27.75 4.20
C THR A 174 -6.88 -26.67 4.06
N PHE A 175 -7.36 -26.16 5.20
CA PHE A 175 -8.49 -25.24 5.26
C PHE A 175 -8.21 -23.97 4.46
N LYS A 176 -8.98 -23.79 3.38
CA LYS A 176 -9.01 -22.57 2.58
C LYS A 176 -10.14 -21.70 3.09
N GLN A 177 -9.79 -20.48 3.48
CA GLN A 177 -10.78 -19.44 3.68
C GLN A 177 -11.09 -18.80 2.33
N THR A 178 -12.35 -18.41 2.14
CA THR A 178 -12.76 -17.70 0.92
C THR A 178 -12.08 -16.34 0.92
N PHE A 179 -11.19 -16.14 -0.06
CA PHE A 179 -10.46 -14.90 -0.22
C PHE A 179 -9.97 -14.82 -1.66
N ASP A 180 -10.31 -13.72 -2.33
CA ASP A 180 -9.82 -13.31 -3.61
C ASP A 180 -8.39 -12.77 -3.47
N THR A 181 -7.43 -13.55 -3.96
CA THR A 181 -6.01 -13.17 -3.90
C THR A 181 -5.63 -12.11 -4.93
N ASP A 182 -6.48 -11.88 -5.93
CA ASP A 182 -6.19 -10.93 -7.01
C ASP A 182 -6.31 -9.48 -6.52
N LEU A 183 -7.03 -9.27 -5.40
CA LEU A 183 -7.14 -7.98 -4.70
C LEU A 183 -5.92 -7.65 -3.82
N VAL A 184 -4.93 -8.53 -3.72
CA VAL A 184 -3.72 -8.28 -2.93
C VAL A 184 -2.69 -7.53 -3.75
N ASP A 185 -2.55 -6.24 -3.45
CA ASP A 185 -1.56 -5.37 -4.04
C ASP A 185 -0.52 -4.92 -3.00
N ARG A 186 0.64 -5.58 -3.01
CA ARG A 186 1.82 -5.23 -2.19
C ARG A 186 2.82 -4.34 -2.94
N ILE A 187 2.53 -4.01 -4.21
CA ILE A 187 3.43 -3.28 -5.10
C ILE A 187 3.08 -1.80 -5.10
N SER A 188 1.80 -1.47 -5.27
CA SER A 188 1.37 -0.07 -5.26
C SER A 188 1.53 0.51 -3.85
N ARG A 189 2.27 1.61 -3.77
CA ARG A 189 2.54 2.31 -2.53
C ARG A 189 2.99 3.74 -2.79
N THR A 190 2.73 4.60 -1.82
CA THR A 190 3.22 5.98 -1.79
C THR A 190 4.53 5.96 -1.00
N GLY A 191 5.61 6.41 -1.62
CA GLY A 191 6.88 6.67 -0.95
C GLY A 191 7.01 8.15 -0.60
N ASP A 192 8.07 8.51 0.13
CA ASP A 192 8.30 9.91 0.52
C ASP A 192 8.63 10.77 -0.70
N ALA A 193 9.50 10.27 -1.60
CA ALA A 193 9.86 10.96 -2.84
C ALA A 193 9.38 10.20 -4.10
N VAL A 194 9.49 8.87 -4.12
CA VAL A 194 9.11 8.04 -5.26
C VAL A 194 7.94 7.15 -4.89
N SER A 195 6.82 7.34 -5.59
CA SER A 195 5.65 6.49 -5.47
C SER A 195 5.67 5.39 -6.54
N VAL A 196 4.96 4.30 -6.27
CA VAL A 196 4.87 3.12 -7.12
C VAL A 196 3.40 2.80 -7.35
N PHE A 197 3.02 2.56 -8.60
CA PHE A 197 1.66 2.17 -8.98
C PHE A 197 1.70 1.01 -9.97
N LYS A 198 0.96 -0.06 -9.66
CA LYS A 198 0.76 -1.19 -10.56
C LYS A 198 -0.47 -0.92 -11.43
N ASP A 199 -0.28 -0.80 -12.74
CA ASP A 199 -1.38 -0.69 -13.71
C ASP A 199 -1.66 -2.03 -14.40
N GLU A 200 -2.39 -2.01 -15.52
CA GLU A 200 -2.81 -3.20 -16.27
C GLU A 200 -1.65 -3.89 -17.01
N ASP A 201 -0.55 -3.18 -17.30
CA ASP A 201 0.52 -3.65 -18.18
C ASP A 201 1.91 -3.66 -17.50
N GLN A 202 2.12 -2.81 -16.50
CA GLN A 202 3.42 -2.53 -15.90
C GLN A 202 3.32 -1.95 -14.47
N ILE A 203 4.47 -1.90 -13.82
CA ILE A 203 4.66 -1.25 -12.52
C ILE A 203 5.39 0.06 -12.79
N LYS A 204 4.75 1.19 -12.51
CA LYS A 204 5.29 2.52 -12.76
C LYS A 204 5.85 3.12 -11.48
N PHE A 205 7.03 3.71 -11.58
CA PHE A 205 7.65 4.53 -10.55
C PHE A 205 7.46 5.98 -10.96
N TYR A 206 6.97 6.82 -10.06
CA TYR A 206 6.68 8.20 -10.37
C TYR A 206 7.04 9.14 -9.24
N VAL A 207 7.30 10.38 -9.63
CA VAL A 207 7.52 11.51 -8.74
C VAL A 207 6.51 12.59 -9.07
N ARG A 208 6.04 13.30 -8.06
CA ARG A 208 5.17 14.45 -8.26
C ARG A 208 5.97 15.56 -8.94
N SER A 209 5.47 16.02 -10.07
CA SER A 209 6.09 17.06 -10.91
C SER A 209 5.10 18.19 -11.15
N THR A 210 5.58 19.35 -11.55
CA THR A 210 4.75 20.53 -11.80
C THR A 210 5.03 21.07 -13.19
N ALA A 211 3.99 21.22 -14.00
CA ALA A 211 4.01 21.91 -15.29
C ALA A 211 3.43 23.32 -15.16
N TRP A 212 3.83 24.22 -16.05
CA TRP A 212 3.36 25.59 -16.11
C TRP A 212 2.83 25.89 -17.50
N PRO A 213 1.64 25.37 -17.86
CA PRO A 213 1.06 25.61 -19.17
C PRO A 213 0.75 27.09 -19.42
N LEU A 214 0.64 27.90 -18.35
CA LEU A 214 0.52 29.36 -18.42
C LEU A 214 1.44 30.00 -17.36
N PRO A 215 1.92 31.24 -17.58
CA PRO A 215 2.85 31.93 -16.68
C PRO A 215 2.38 32.09 -15.23
N TYR A 216 1.07 32.05 -15.00
CA TYR A 216 0.45 32.24 -13.69
C TYR A 216 -0.36 31.02 -13.20
N GLU A 217 -0.33 29.92 -13.95
CA GLU A 217 -1.07 28.70 -13.61
C GLU A 217 -0.13 27.50 -13.63
N CYS A 218 0.09 26.94 -12.44
CA CYS A 218 0.83 25.70 -12.28
C CYS A 218 -0.14 24.51 -12.23
N TYR A 219 0.30 23.39 -12.78
CA TYR A 219 -0.43 22.14 -12.79
C TYR A 219 0.48 21.04 -12.25
N THR A 220 0.04 20.35 -11.20
CA THR A 220 0.80 19.23 -10.63
C THR A 220 0.32 17.93 -11.26
N TYR A 221 1.27 17.10 -11.68
CA TYR A 221 1.02 15.80 -12.28
C TYR A 221 2.04 14.77 -11.78
N ASP A 222 1.74 13.49 -11.98
CA ASP A 222 2.64 12.40 -11.59
C ASP A 222 3.51 12.02 -12.78
N ARG A 223 4.82 12.25 -12.72
CA ARG A 223 5.72 11.93 -13.83
C ARG A 223 6.33 10.54 -13.63
N VAL A 224 6.13 9.65 -14.59
CA VAL A 224 6.81 8.34 -14.59
C VAL A 224 8.31 8.56 -14.80
N ILE A 225 9.11 8.01 -13.89
CA ILE A 225 10.58 8.07 -13.92
C ILE A 225 11.21 6.72 -14.26
N ASP A 226 10.50 5.60 -14.00
CA ASP A 226 10.95 4.27 -14.38
C ASP A 226 9.76 3.29 -14.42
N THR A 227 9.97 2.10 -14.99
CA THR A 227 8.95 1.05 -15.10
C THR A 227 9.56 -0.34 -14.92
N LEU A 228 8.77 -1.27 -14.37
CA LEU A 228 9.07 -2.70 -14.32
C LEU A 228 7.93 -3.52 -14.92
N PRO A 229 8.20 -4.72 -15.47
CA PRO A 229 7.13 -5.61 -15.91
C PRO A 229 6.30 -6.12 -14.72
N LEU A 230 5.04 -6.50 -14.95
CA LEU A 230 4.16 -7.05 -13.90
C LEU A 230 4.69 -8.33 -13.24
N SER A 231 5.63 -9.01 -13.88
CA SER A 231 6.31 -10.19 -13.33
C SER A 231 7.35 -9.85 -12.26
N ALA A 232 7.71 -8.58 -12.07
CA ALA A 232 8.69 -8.17 -11.07
C ALA A 232 8.17 -8.43 -9.65
N THR A 233 9.08 -8.91 -8.81
CA THR A 233 8.83 -9.21 -7.41
C THR A 233 8.79 -7.93 -6.57
N PRO A 234 8.10 -7.90 -5.42
CA PRO A 234 8.11 -6.74 -4.54
C PRO A 234 9.51 -6.36 -4.03
N ASP A 235 10.42 -7.33 -3.89
CA ASP A 235 11.83 -7.08 -3.55
C ASP A 235 12.54 -6.27 -4.65
N GLU A 236 12.34 -6.63 -5.93
CA GLU A 236 12.90 -5.90 -7.08
C GLU A 236 12.31 -4.48 -7.16
N VAL A 237 11.00 -4.36 -6.95
CA VAL A 237 10.31 -3.07 -6.90
C VAL A 237 10.86 -2.22 -5.74
N ASN A 238 11.10 -2.81 -4.57
CA ASN A 238 11.73 -2.14 -3.43
C ASN A 238 13.12 -1.63 -3.73
N ALA A 239 13.95 -2.50 -4.31
CA ALA A 239 15.33 -2.16 -4.62
C ALA A 239 15.39 -0.99 -5.61
N LEU A 240 14.54 -1.02 -6.65
CA LEU A 240 14.47 0.06 -7.63
C LEU A 240 13.94 1.35 -7.03
N ARG A 241 12.85 1.31 -6.24
CA ARG A 241 12.34 2.51 -5.56
C ARG A 241 13.42 3.17 -4.70
N LEU A 242 14.08 2.40 -3.83
CA LEU A 242 15.13 2.92 -2.93
C LEU A 242 16.35 3.45 -3.69
N LYS A 243 16.63 2.90 -4.88
CA LYS A 243 17.64 3.46 -5.78
C LYS A 243 17.19 4.82 -6.32
N LEU A 244 15.99 4.89 -6.90
CA LEU A 244 15.42 6.12 -7.47
C LEU A 244 15.26 7.22 -6.41
N GLU A 245 14.85 6.89 -5.19
CA GLU A 245 14.75 7.84 -4.06
C GLU A 245 16.11 8.42 -3.68
N ARG A 246 17.17 7.60 -3.64
CA ARG A 246 18.53 8.09 -3.37
C ARG A 246 19.07 8.97 -4.49
N GLU A 247 18.52 8.82 -5.70
CA GLU A 247 18.82 9.67 -6.85
C GLU A 247 18.01 10.98 -6.82
N GLN A 248 16.84 11.00 -6.15
CA GLN A 248 16.07 12.22 -5.84
C GLN A 248 16.72 13.01 -4.69
N LYS A 249 17.95 13.51 -4.89
CA LYS A 249 18.66 14.31 -3.90
C LYS A 249 18.10 15.73 -3.85
N TYR A 250 17.49 16.09 -2.73
CA TYR A 250 17.34 17.49 -2.31
C TYR A 250 18.23 17.76 -1.08
N PRO A 251 18.80 18.97 -0.95
CA PRO A 251 18.77 19.99 -1.97
C PRO A 251 19.59 19.63 -3.21
N THR A 252 19.16 20.14 -4.36
CA THR A 252 19.86 19.95 -5.64
C THR A 252 20.35 21.31 -6.15
N PRO A 253 21.62 21.43 -6.57
CA PRO A 253 22.08 22.68 -7.16
C PRO A 253 21.46 22.82 -8.55
N CYS A 254 20.90 24.00 -8.86
CA CYS A 254 20.44 24.26 -10.20
C CYS A 254 21.62 24.22 -11.18
N TYR A 255 21.51 23.44 -12.25
CA TYR A 255 22.57 23.30 -13.25
C TYR A 255 23.02 24.63 -13.92
N HIS A 256 22.18 25.66 -13.93
CA HIS A 256 22.46 26.92 -14.62
C HIS A 256 22.95 28.04 -13.72
N CYS A 257 22.35 28.21 -12.54
CA CYS A 257 22.72 29.27 -11.60
C CYS A 257 23.40 28.73 -10.32
N GLU A 258 23.55 27.41 -10.21
CA GLU A 258 24.15 26.67 -9.08
C GLU A 258 23.47 26.90 -7.72
N ALA A 259 22.37 27.65 -7.69
CA ALA A 259 21.57 27.88 -6.50
C ALA A 259 21.00 26.57 -5.97
N VAL A 260 21.12 26.38 -4.67
CA VAL A 260 20.68 25.20 -3.93
C VAL A 260 19.18 25.34 -3.69
N CYS A 261 18.37 24.42 -4.19
CA CYS A 261 16.92 24.41 -3.97
C CYS A 261 16.53 23.22 -3.07
N ASP A 262 15.85 23.50 -1.96
CA ASP A 262 15.29 22.48 -1.09
C ASP A 262 13.97 21.90 -1.64
N GLU A 263 13.51 20.80 -1.03
CA GLU A 263 12.24 20.17 -1.37
C GLU A 263 11.06 21.12 -1.09
N GLY A 264 10.24 21.40 -2.11
CA GLY A 264 9.10 22.32 -2.01
C GLY A 264 9.44 23.81 -2.18
N GLU A 265 10.71 24.15 -2.34
CA GLU A 265 11.13 25.46 -2.83
C GLU A 265 10.95 25.55 -4.35
N ALA A 266 10.93 26.77 -4.90
CA ALA A 266 10.78 26.99 -6.34
C ALA A 266 9.40 26.55 -6.91
N MET A 267 8.35 26.61 -6.09
CA MET A 267 6.98 26.23 -6.47
C MET A 267 6.14 27.40 -7.01
N GLY A 268 6.66 28.63 -6.99
CA GLY A 268 5.97 29.83 -7.46
C GLY A 268 6.84 30.70 -8.36
N LEU A 269 6.23 31.47 -9.26
CA LEU A 269 6.94 32.36 -10.18
C LEU A 269 7.87 33.36 -9.45
N ALA A 270 7.52 33.75 -8.22
CA ALA A 270 8.32 34.59 -7.34
C ALA A 270 9.68 34.00 -6.96
N SER A 271 9.86 32.70 -7.10
CA SER A 271 11.16 32.03 -6.89
C SER A 271 12.07 32.10 -8.12
N PHE A 272 11.56 32.60 -9.25
CA PHE A 272 12.25 32.56 -10.55
C PHE A 272 12.31 33.91 -11.27
N VAL A 273 11.52 34.87 -10.82
CA VAL A 273 11.44 36.23 -11.35
C VAL A 273 11.61 37.20 -10.17
N ASP A 274 12.61 38.06 -10.29
CA ASP A 274 12.68 39.24 -9.43
C ASP A 274 11.66 40.25 -9.94
N PHE A 275 10.55 40.42 -9.22
CA PHE A 275 9.46 41.32 -9.61
C PHE A 275 9.78 42.80 -9.42
N GLU A 276 10.89 43.16 -8.76
CA GLU A 276 11.33 44.56 -8.67
C GLU A 276 12.17 44.95 -9.89
N THR A 277 12.87 43.98 -10.50
CA THR A 277 13.81 44.23 -11.61
C THR A 277 13.42 43.57 -12.93
N ASP A 278 12.35 42.77 -12.96
CA ASP A 278 11.95 41.88 -14.06
C ASP A 278 13.08 40.94 -14.54
N ALA A 279 14.09 40.71 -13.69
CA ALA A 279 15.22 39.85 -14.03
C ALA A 279 14.87 38.36 -13.89
N LEU A 280 15.25 37.59 -14.90
CA LEU A 280 15.03 36.14 -14.95
C LEU A 280 16.15 35.40 -14.23
N VAL A 281 15.81 34.76 -13.12
CA VAL A 281 16.83 34.19 -12.23
C VAL A 281 17.28 32.79 -12.70
N CYS A 282 16.44 32.02 -13.42
CA CYS A 282 16.85 30.99 -14.40
C CYS A 282 15.66 30.12 -14.90
N TYR A 283 15.35 30.19 -16.20
CA TYR A 283 14.34 29.34 -16.87
C TYR A 283 14.74 27.86 -17.03
N GLY A 284 16.04 27.56 -17.12
CA GLY A 284 16.52 26.19 -17.30
C GLY A 284 16.43 25.32 -16.04
N CYS A 285 16.34 25.93 -14.84
CA CYS A 285 16.15 25.20 -13.58
C CYS A 285 14.76 24.54 -13.53
N ALA A 286 13.74 25.25 -14.01
CA ALA A 286 12.35 24.78 -14.03
C ALA A 286 12.19 23.53 -14.91
N SER A 287 12.70 23.57 -16.14
CA SER A 287 12.47 22.49 -17.11
C SER A 287 13.14 21.16 -16.78
N LYS A 288 14.33 21.20 -16.16
CA LYS A 288 15.16 19.99 -15.98
C LYS A 288 14.94 19.26 -14.65
N HIS A 289 14.65 19.98 -13.56
CA HIS A 289 14.46 19.36 -12.24
C HIS A 289 13.00 18.96 -11.98
N TYR A 290 12.05 19.77 -12.43
CA TYR A 290 10.62 19.55 -12.18
C TYR A 290 9.85 19.09 -13.42
N GLY A 291 10.55 18.89 -14.56
CA GLY A 291 9.91 18.52 -15.82
C GLY A 291 8.99 19.62 -16.38
N VAL A 292 9.31 20.90 -16.12
CA VAL A 292 8.53 22.04 -16.63
C VAL A 292 8.72 22.15 -18.15
N VAL A 293 7.70 21.77 -18.89
CA VAL A 293 7.60 22.05 -20.33
C VAL A 293 6.92 23.41 -20.46
N TYR A 294 7.60 24.35 -21.14
CA TYR A 294 7.02 25.62 -21.59
C TYR A 294 6.29 25.43 -22.92
#